data_AF-A0A971TTK6-F1
#
_entry.id   AF-A0A971TTK6-F1
#
_cell.length_a   1.000
_cell.length_b   1.000
_cell.length_c   1.000
_cell.angle_alpha   90.00
_cell.angle_beta   90.00
_cell.angle_gamma   90.00
#
_symmetry.space_group_name_H-M   'P 1'
#
loop_
_entity.id
_entity.type
_entity.pdbx_description
1 polymer ?
#
loop_
_entity_poly.entity_id
_entity_poly.type
_entity_poly.pdbx_seq_one_letter_code
_entity_poly.pdbx_strand_id
1 'polypeptide(L)' 'MIAKSQLRKQIAAIRKSLSEETVSLNSRHIVERILKLEPFQKAETIALYMAFGGEVELSPLFS' A
#
# COMPACT_ATOMS: atom_id res chain seq x y z
N MET A 1 -16.00 -6.23 -21.51
CA MET A 1 -15.21 -5.24 -20.75
C MET A 1 -15.79 -5.16 -19.34
N ILE A 2 -15.00 -5.38 -18.28
CA ILE A 2 -15.51 -5.32 -16.90
C ILE A 2 -15.68 -3.85 -16.50
N ALA A 3 -16.81 -3.48 -15.90
CA ALA A 3 -17.04 -2.13 -15.41
C ALA A 3 -16.13 -1.78 -14.21
N LYS A 4 -15.67 -0.53 -14.12
CA LYS A 4 -14.80 -0.04 -13.04
C LYS A 4 -15.38 -0.27 -11.64
N SER A 5 -16.70 -0.17 -11.49
CA SER A 5 -17.43 -0.44 -10.25
C SER A 5 -17.30 -1.90 -9.81
N GLN A 6 -17.38 -2.84 -10.76
CA GLN A 6 -17.25 -4.27 -10.50
C GLN A 6 -15.83 -4.62 -10.06
N LEU A 7 -14.82 -4.06 -10.72
CA LEU A 7 -13.41 -4.25 -10.33
C LEU A 7 -13.13 -3.71 -8.91
N ARG A 8 -13.65 -2.52 -8.57
CA ARG A 8 -13.47 -1.95 -7.22
C ARG A 8 -14.06 -2.86 -6.13
N LYS A 9 -15.25 -3.43 -6.37
CA LYS A 9 -15.86 -4.38 -5.43
C LYS A 9 -15.01 -5.63 -5.24
N GLN A 10 -14.49 -6.19 -6.34
CA GLN A 10 -13.63 -7.37 -6.30
C GLN A 10 -12.34 -7.10 -5.52
N ILE A 11 -11.63 -6.01 -5.83
CA ILE A 11 -10.38 -5.66 -5.12
C ILE A 11 -10.64 -5.37 -3.64
N ALA A 12 -11.72 -4.65 -3.31
CA ALA A 12 -12.06 -4.38 -1.91
C ALA A 12 -12.34 -5.68 -1.13
N ALA A 13 -13.01 -6.66 -1.74
CA ALA A 13 -13.25 -7.96 -1.11
C ALA A 13 -11.94 -8.74 -0.89
N ILE A 14 -11.05 -8.74 -1.90
CA ILE A 14 -9.73 -9.38 -1.79
C ILE A 14 -8.92 -8.77 -0.66
N ARG A 15 -8.81 -7.44 -0.58
CA ARG A 15 -8.06 -6.76 0.50
C ARG A 15 -8.60 -7.08 1.88
N LYS A 16 -9.93 -7.15 2.03
CA LYS A 16 -10.59 -7.52 3.30
C LYS A 16 -10.38 -8.98 3.70
N SER A 17 -10.06 -9.86 2.75
CA SER A 17 -9.78 -11.27 3.03
C SER A 17 -8.34 -11.56 3.42
N LEU A 18 -7.43 -10.59 3.29
CA LEU A 18 -6.03 -10.77 3.69
C LEU A 18 -5.91 -10.78 5.21
N SER A 19 -5.05 -11.65 5.74
CA SER A 19 -4.69 -11.61 7.17
C SER A 19 -3.81 -10.41 7.48
N GLU A 20 -3.85 -9.93 8.72
CA GLU A 20 -2.99 -8.85 9.19
C GLU A 20 -1.49 -9.17 9.00
N GLU A 21 -1.10 -10.42 9.26
CA GLU A 21 0.27 -10.90 9.03
C GLU A 21 0.67 -10.78 7.56
N THR A 22 -0.20 -11.19 6.64
CA THR A 22 0.05 -11.10 5.20
C THR A 22 0.20 -9.64 4.77
N VAL A 23 -0.68 -8.76 5.27
CA VAL A 23 -0.62 -7.33 4.98
C VAL A 23 0.69 -6.74 5.51
N SER A 24 1.06 -7.06 6.76
CA SER A 24 2.28 -6.57 7.40
C SER A 24 3.55 -7.01 6.63
N LEU A 25 3.65 -8.30 6.31
CA LEU A 25 4.79 -8.86 5.56
C LEU A 25 4.96 -8.19 4.19
N ASN A 26 3.87 -8.09 3.43
CA ASN A 26 3.88 -7.50 2.10
C ASN A 26 4.16 -5.99 2.16
N SER A 27 3.60 -5.29 3.16
CA SER A 27 3.83 -3.86 3.36
C SER A 27 5.30 -3.57 3.61
N ARG A 28 5.96 -4.35 4.48
CA ARG A 28 7.41 -4.24 4.71
C ARG A 28 8.21 -4.37 3.42
N HIS A 29 7.94 -5.38 2.61
CA HIS A 29 8.66 -5.57 1.34
C HIS A 29 8.42 -4.44 0.33
N ILE A 30 7.22 -3.87 0.30
CA ILE A 30 6.90 -2.74 -0.58
C ILE A 30 7.62 -1.48 -0.09
N VAL A 31 7.58 -1.19 1.21
CA VAL A 31 8.27 -0.07 1.84
C VAL A 31 9.79 -0.14 1.59
N GLU A 32 10.41 -1.31 1.79
CA GLU A 32 11.83 -1.53 1.49
C GLU A 32 12.21 -1.21 0.04
N ARG A 33 11.28 -1.42 -0.91
CA ARG A 33 11.48 -1.04 -2.31
C ARG A 33 11.32 0.45 -2.52
N ILE A 34 10.29 1.06 -1.92
CA ILE A 34 10.03 2.50 -1.99
C ILE A 34 11.25 3.29 -1.51
N LEU A 35 11.84 2.91 -0.37
CA LEU A 35 13.05 3.54 0.18
C LEU A 35 14.27 3.50 -0.76
N LYS A 36 14.30 2.56 -1.71
CA LYS A 36 15.38 2.42 -2.70
C LYS A 36 15.10 3.15 -4.00
N LEU A 37 13.91 3.73 -4.18
CA LEU A 37 13.58 4.48 -5.38
C LEU A 37 14.28 5.84 -5.35
N GLU A 38 15.03 6.15 -6.41
CA GLU A 38 15.71 7.44 -6.55
C GLU A 38 14.76 8.64 -6.42
N PRO A 39 13.53 8.62 -6.98
CA PRO A 39 12.57 9.71 -6.78
C PRO A 39 12.16 9.89 -5.31
N PHE A 40 12.07 8.80 -4.55
CA PHE A 40 11.74 8.87 -3.12
C PHE A 40 12.91 9.46 -2.33
N GLN A 41 14.14 9.06 -2.65
CA GLN A 41 15.35 9.54 -1.99
C GLN A 41 15.66 11.02 -2.25
N LYS A 42 15.28 11.52 -3.44
CA LYS A 42 15.52 12.92 -3.84
C LYS A 42 14.39 13.88 -3.49
N ALA A 43 13.23 13.37 -3.05
CA ALA A 43 12.10 14.22 -2.73
C ALA A 43 12.36 14.98 -1.42
N GLU A 44 12.23 16.31 -1.46
CA GLU A 44 12.27 17.15 -0.26
C GLU A 44 10.98 17.06 0.56
N THR A 45 9.87 16.69 -0.09
CA THR A 45 8.56 16.56 0.55
C THR A 45 7.80 15.42 -0.09
N ILE A 46 7.21 14.57 0.76
CA ILE A 46 6.49 13.37 0.34
C ILE A 46 5.10 13.41 0.96
N ALA A 47 4.07 13.28 0.11
CA ALA A 47 2.69 13.13 0.56
C ALA A 47 2.38 11.64 0.76
N LEU A 48 2.12 11.25 2.00
CA LEU A 48 1.73 9.89 2.37
C LEU A 48 0.24 9.84 2.75
N TYR A 49 -0.35 8.66 2.66
CA TYR A 49 -1.71 8.40 3.14
C TYR A 49 -1.67 7.49 4.37
N MET A 50 -2.69 7.58 5.22
CA MET A 50 -2.92 6.62 6.30
C MET A 50 -3.67 5.41 5.73
N ALA A 51 -3.08 4.24 5.85
CA ALA A 51 -3.62 3.01 5.27
C ALA A 51 -4.90 2.56 5.98
N PHE A 52 -5.83 1.97 5.22
CA PHE A 52 -7.05 1.38 5.76
C PHE A 52 -7.50 0.15 4.97
N GLY A 53 -8.24 -0.76 5.61
CA GLY A 53 -8.95 -1.85 4.91
C GLY A 53 -8.07 -2.78 4.08
N GLY A 54 -6.91 -3.18 4.63
CA GLY A 54 -5.95 -4.08 3.98
C GLY A 54 -5.10 -3.41 2.90
N GLU A 55 -4.98 -2.08 2.94
CA GLU A 55 -4.02 -1.33 2.13
C GLU A 55 -2.58 -1.52 2.64
N VAL A 56 -1.62 -1.11 1.82
CA VAL A 56 -0.20 -1.17 2.15
C VAL A 56 0.03 -0.25 3.33
N GLU A 57 0.59 -0.80 4.40
CA GLU A 57 0.91 0.01 5.56
C GLU A 57 2.19 0.82 5.34
N LEU A 58 2.09 2.13 5.53
CA LEU A 58 3.11 3.11 5.23
C LEU A 58 3.73 3.76 6.47
N SER A 59 3.27 3.46 7.70
CA SER A 59 3.85 4.03 8.94
C SER A 59 5.38 4.07 8.99
N PRO A 60 6.15 3.09 8.47
CA PRO A 60 7.61 3.17 8.52
C PRO A 60 8.22 4.25 7.60
N LEU A 61 7.43 4.92 6.77
CA LEU A 61 7.86 6.05 5.92
C LEU A 61 7.59 7.43 6.54
N PHE A 62 6.91 7.50 7.69
CA PHE A 62 6.54 8.77 8.34
C PHE A 62 7.66 9.34 9.25
N SER A 63 8.80 8.66 9.35
CA SER A 63 9.91 8.97 10.26
C SER A 63 11.22 9.24 9.52
#